data_AF-A0A528IRY0-F1
#
_entry.id   AF-A0A528IRY0-F1
#
_cell.length_a   1.000
_cell.length_b   1.000
_cell.length_c   1.000
_cell.angle_alpha   90.00
_cell.angle_beta   90.00
_cell.angle_gamma   90.00
#
_symmetry.space_group_name_H-M   'P 1'
#
loop_
_entity.id
_entity.type
_entity.pdbx_description
1 polymer ?
#
loop_
_entity_poly.entity_id
_entity_poly.type
_entity_poly.pdbx_seq_one_letter_code
_entity_poly.pdbx_strand_id
1 'polypeptide(L)'
;FLIASPILFLIGASLVYFFFTPMVMWFFLAMQQAGTDDQVQISLLPKVSEYLSLIMTLIFSFGLVFQLPVVTSLMARVGMLSSEALVEKRKWAIVIA
;
A
#
# COMPACT_ATOMS: atom_id res chain seq x y z
N PHE A 1 3.10 17.82 13.62
CA PHE A 1 3.69 17.33 12.35
C PHE A 1 4.92 16.48 12.58
N LEU A 2 5.95 16.97 13.29
CA LEU A 2 7.19 16.22 13.56
C LEU A 2 6.98 14.86 14.27
N ILE A 3 6.00 14.78 15.20
CA ILE A 3 5.66 13.54 15.92
C ILE A 3 4.58 12.73 15.18
N ALA A 4 3.58 13.40 14.61
CA ALA A 4 2.49 12.74 13.90
C ALA A 4 2.97 12.01 12.63
N SER A 5 3.94 12.57 11.90
CA SER A 5 4.49 11.99 10.66
C SER A 5 5.14 10.61 10.86
N PRO A 6 6.07 10.42 11.82
CA PRO A 6 6.64 9.10 12.08
C PRO A 6 5.61 8.12 12.66
N ILE A 7 4.65 8.58 13.48
CA ILE A 7 3.57 7.71 13.98
C ILE A 7 2.70 7.21 12.83
N LEU A 8 2.24 8.09 11.94
CA LEU A 8 1.46 7.73 10.76
C LEU A 8 2.25 6.80 9.83
N PHE A 9 3.55 7.03 9.65
CA PHE A 9 4.41 6.14 8.87
C PHE A 9 4.49 4.73 9.49
N LEU A 10 4.68 4.63 10.81
CA LEU A 10 4.72 3.35 11.52
C LEU A 10 3.37 2.63 11.47
N ILE A 11 2.24 3.34 11.55
CA ILE A 11 0.90 2.76 11.36
C ILE A 11 0.76 2.21 9.93
N GLY A 12 1.20 2.96 8.91
CA GLY A 12 1.21 2.50 7.52
C GLY A 12 2.06 1.24 7.33
N ALA A 13 3.27 1.21 7.88
CA ALA A 13 4.14 0.03 7.84
C ALA A 13 3.52 -1.17 8.57
N SER A 14 2.87 -0.94 9.71
CA SER A 14 2.15 -1.98 10.47
C SER A 14 0.98 -2.53 9.66
N LEU A 15 0.20 -1.68 9.01
CA LEU A 15 -0.91 -2.10 8.14
C LEU A 15 -0.41 -2.98 7.00
N VAL A 16 0.71 -2.63 6.36
CA VAL A 16 1.28 -3.47 5.30
C VAL A 16 1.66 -4.84 5.83
N TYR A 17 2.43 -4.87 6.93
CA TYR A 17 2.91 -6.13 7.50
C TYR A 17 1.79 -7.04 8.00
N PHE A 18 0.78 -6.49 8.68
CA PHE A 18 -0.27 -7.29 9.31
C PHE A 18 -1.48 -7.56 8.40
N PHE A 19 -1.74 -6.73 7.39
CA PHE A 19 -2.93 -6.87 6.55
C PHE A 19 -2.59 -7.18 5.08
N PHE A 20 -1.70 -6.41 4.47
CA PHE A 20 -1.37 -6.62 3.04
C PHE A 20 -0.50 -7.84 2.81
N THR A 21 0.51 -8.08 3.65
CA THR A 21 1.36 -9.28 3.53
C THR A 21 0.52 -10.57 3.54
N PRO A 22 -0.38 -10.84 4.51
CA PRO A 22 -1.20 -12.05 4.45
C PRO A 22 -2.16 -12.05 3.27
N MET A 23 -2.76 -10.91 2.89
CA MET A 23 -3.64 -10.83 1.72
C MET A 23 -2.92 -11.23 0.43
N VAL A 24 -1.71 -10.71 0.22
CA VAL A 24 -0.86 -11.02 -0.93
C VAL A 24 -0.47 -12.50 -0.94
N MET A 25 -0.09 -13.06 0.23
CA MET A 25 0.24 -14.48 0.34
C MET A 25 -0.98 -15.36 0.01
N TRP A 26 -2.16 -15.00 0.50
CA TRP A 26 -3.42 -15.65 0.13
C TRP A 26 -3.72 -15.56 -1.36
N PHE A 27 -3.49 -14.39 -1.97
CA PHE A 27 -3.65 -14.19 -3.41
C PHE A 27 -2.70 -15.10 -4.21
N PHE A 28 -1.42 -15.19 -3.83
CA PHE A 28 -0.46 -16.09 -4.48
C PHE A 28 -0.85 -17.57 -4.34
N LEU A 29 -1.32 -17.98 -3.17
CA LEU A 29 -1.81 -19.34 -2.94
C LEU A 29 -3.08 -19.62 -3.75
N ALA A 30 -4.00 -18.68 -3.86
CA ALA A 30 -5.21 -18.82 -4.68
C ALA A 30 -4.91 -18.89 -6.19
N MET A 31 -3.79 -18.29 -6.64
CA MET A 31 -3.30 -18.44 -8.02
C MET A 31 -2.59 -19.77 -8.27
N GLN A 32 -2.17 -20.50 -7.23
CA GLN A 32 -1.68 -21.86 -7.41
C GLN A 32 -2.85 -22.77 -7.80
N GLN A 33 -2.93 -23.11 -9.09
CA GLN A 33 -3.74 -24.23 -9.54
C GLN A 33 -2.97 -25.51 -9.23
N ALA A 34 -3.43 -26.25 -8.22
CA ALA A 34 -2.98 -27.63 -7.99
C ALA A 34 -3.41 -28.46 -9.20
N GLY A 35 -2.48 -28.70 -10.13
CA GLY A 35 -2.73 -29.51 -11.32
C GLY A 35 -3.23 -30.91 -10.93
N THR A 36 -4.32 -31.34 -11.55
CA THR A 36 -4.88 -32.68 -11.35
C THR A 36 -4.08 -33.68 -12.19
N ASP A 37 -3.34 -34.57 -11.51
CA ASP A 37 -2.74 -35.86 -11.88
C ASP A 37 -1.99 -36.08 -13.21
N ASP A 38 -1.98 -35.19 -14.21
CA ASP A 38 -1.25 -35.50 -15.47
C ASP A 38 -0.73 -34.29 -16.29
N GLN A 39 -0.56 -33.12 -15.66
CA GLN A 39 0.11 -31.98 -16.30
C GLN A 39 1.21 -31.38 -15.41
N VAL A 40 2.31 -30.98 -16.07
CA VAL A 40 3.51 -30.38 -15.48
C VAL A 40 3.14 -29.40 -14.38
N GLN A 41 3.48 -29.75 -13.13
CA GLN A 41 3.23 -28.91 -11.97
C GLN A 41 4.05 -27.62 -12.14
N ILE A 42 3.39 -26.53 -12.53
CA ILE A 42 3.93 -25.19 -12.38
C ILE A 42 3.89 -24.88 -10.89
N SER A 43 4.87 -25.42 -10.16
CA SER A 43 5.13 -24.99 -8.80
C SER A 43 5.63 -23.56 -8.90
N LEU A 44 4.71 -22.61 -8.74
CA LEU A 44 5.04 -21.23 -8.42
C LEU A 44 5.83 -21.27 -7.11
N LEU A 45 7.15 -21.45 -7.23
CA LEU A 45 8.09 -21.36 -6.13
C LEU A 45 8.29 -19.86 -5.91
N PRO A 46 7.62 -19.22 -4.93
CA PRO A 46 7.76 -17.80 -4.74
C PRO A 46 9.21 -17.56 -4.33
N LYS A 47 9.98 -16.90 -5.19
CA LYS A 47 11.38 -16.63 -4.86
C LYS A 47 11.39 -15.64 -3.70
N VAL A 48 12.24 -15.90 -2.71
CA VAL A 48 12.41 -14.99 -1.56
C VAL A 48 12.68 -13.56 -2.02
N SER A 49 13.39 -13.39 -3.15
CA SER A 49 13.63 -12.08 -3.77
C SER A 49 12.35 -11.35 -4.20
N GLU A 50 11.37 -12.05 -4.78
CA GLU A 50 10.11 -11.45 -5.23
C GLU A 50 9.22 -11.06 -4.05
N TYR A 51 9.15 -11.94 -3.04
CA TYR A 51 8.45 -11.68 -1.78
C TYR A 51 9.03 -10.44 -1.07
N LEU A 52 10.35 -10.39 -0.88
CA LEU A 52 11.00 -9.26 -0.22
C LEU A 52 10.85 -7.97 -1.04
N SER A 53 11.01 -8.04 -2.37
CA SER A 53 10.80 -6.88 -3.25
C SER A 53 9.38 -6.32 -3.10
N LEU A 54 8.37 -7.18 -3.15
CA LEU A 54 6.98 -6.77 -3.03
C LEU A 54 6.69 -6.13 -1.67
N ILE A 55 7.14 -6.74 -0.58
CA ILE A 55 6.95 -6.17 0.76
C ILE A 55 7.67 -4.83 0.90
N MET A 56 8.92 -4.72 0.44
CA MET A 56 9.65 -3.46 0.49
C MET A 56 8.94 -2.36 -0.30
N THR A 57 8.48 -2.66 -1.52
CA THR A 57 7.70 -1.72 -2.33
C THR A 57 6.40 -1.33 -1.63
N LEU A 58 5.65 -2.29 -1.08
CA LEU A 58 4.40 -2.00 -0.37
C LEU A 58 4.63 -1.13 0.87
N ILE A 59 5.60 -1.46 1.72
CA ILE A 59 5.93 -0.67 2.92
C ILE A 59 6.27 0.76 2.52
N PHE A 60 7.08 0.94 1.48
CA PHE A 60 7.46 2.27 1.02
C PHE A 60 6.28 3.05 0.43
N SER A 61 5.51 2.43 -0.47
CA SER A 61 4.32 3.05 -1.09
C SER A 61 3.27 3.44 -0.07
N PHE A 62 2.89 2.53 0.84
CA PHE A 62 1.93 2.84 1.91
C PHE A 62 2.48 3.84 2.91
N GLY A 63 3.78 3.76 3.25
CA GLY A 63 4.43 4.76 4.10
C GLY A 63 4.33 6.17 3.52
N LEU A 64 4.49 6.33 2.20
CA LEU A 64 4.29 7.59 1.49
C LEU A 64 2.82 8.03 1.45
N VAL A 65 1.89 7.10 1.16
CA VAL A 65 0.45 7.38 1.17
C VAL A 65 0.00 7.91 2.54
N PHE A 66 0.53 7.37 3.63
CA PHE A 66 0.23 7.80 5.00
C PHE A 66 0.83 9.18 5.36
N GLN A 67 1.66 9.77 4.50
CA GLN A 67 2.07 11.17 4.62
C GLN A 67 1.08 12.14 3.96
N LEU A 68 0.19 11.69 3.07
CA LEU A 68 -0.80 12.56 2.43
C LEU A 68 -1.68 13.32 3.44
N PRO A 69 -2.18 12.71 4.54
CA PRO A 69 -2.91 13.45 5.58
C PRO A 69 -2.06 14.54 6.25
N VAL A 70 -0.76 14.28 6.47
CA VAL A 70 0.17 15.23 7.08
C VAL A 70 0.42 16.41 6.15
N VAL A 71 0.68 16.13 4.87
CA VAL A 71 0.96 17.17 3.86
C VAL A 71 -0.28 18.01 3.57
N THR A 72 -1.45 17.38 3.39
CA THR A 72 -2.71 18.10 3.12
C THR A 72 -3.14 18.97 4.30
N SER A 73 -3.00 18.48 5.55
CA SER A 73 -3.29 19.28 6.74
C SER A 73 -2.32 20.45 6.93
N LEU A 74 -1.04 20.28 6.57
CA LEU A 74 -0.08 21.38 6.52
C LEU A 74 -0.49 22.43 5.48
N MET A 75 -0.73 22.01 4.23
CA MET A 75 -1.11 22.92 3.15
C MET A 75 -2.40 23.69 3.46
N ALA A 76 -3.38 23.04 4.08
CA ALA A 76 -4.60 23.69 4.53
C ALA A 76 -4.32 24.73 5.64
N ARG A 77 -3.41 24.43 6.56
CA ARG A 77 -3.05 25.34 7.66
C ARG A 77 -2.33 26.61 7.21
N VAL A 78 -1.49 26.53 6.16
CA VAL A 78 -0.85 27.71 5.54
C VAL A 78 -1.77 28.44 4.53
N GLY A 79 -3.02 27.99 4.35
CA GLY A 79 -3.98 28.63 3.46
C GLY A 79 -3.78 28.32 1.97
N MET A 80 -2.87 27.40 1.63
CA MET A 80 -2.64 26.94 0.25
C MET A 80 -3.71 25.97 -0.24
N LEU A 81 -4.47 25.37 0.68
CA LEU A 81 -5.54 24.41 0.39
C LEU A 81 -6.82 24.81 1.14
N SER A 82 -7.97 24.68 0.49
CA SER A 82 -9.28 24.82 1.14
C SER A 82 -10.06 23.50 1.14
N SER A 83 -11.08 23.39 1.98
CA SER A 83 -11.93 22.20 2.05
C SER A 83 -12.73 22.02 0.75
N GLU A 84 -13.21 23.12 0.17
CA GLU A 84 -13.94 23.14 -1.09
C GLU A 84 -13.05 22.66 -2.25
N ALA A 85 -11.79 23.11 -2.29
CA ALA A 85 -10.81 22.67 -3.29
C ALA A 85 -10.54 21.15 -3.20
N LEU A 86 -10.42 20.61 -1.98
CA LEU A 86 -10.28 19.16 -1.78
C LEU A 86 -11.50 18.38 -2.24
N VAL A 87 -12.72 18.91 -2.03
CA VAL A 87 -13.96 18.29 -2.46
C VAL A 87 -14.07 18.25 -3.99
N GLU A 88 -13.73 19.34 -4.67
CA GLU A 88 -13.77 19.42 -6.14
C GLU A 88 -12.77 18.44 -6.78
N LYS A 89 -11.59 18.28 -6.17
CA LYS A 89 -10.51 17.42 -6.71
C LYS A 89 -10.61 15.94 -6.33
N ARG A 90 -11.66 15.49 -5.63
CA ARG A 90 -11.86 14.06 -5.27
C ARG A 90 -11.79 13.12 -6.46
N LYS A 91 -12.42 13.50 -7.58
CA LYS A 91 -12.43 12.68 -8.81
C LYS A 91 -11.02 12.49 -9.37
N TRP A 92 -10.20 13.53 -9.33
CA TRP A 92 -8.81 13.49 -9.79
C TRP A 92 -7.93 12.68 -8.84
N ALA A 93 -8.14 12.80 -7.53
CA ALA A 93 -7.43 12.00 -6.54
C ALA A 93 -7.67 10.49 -6.72
N ILE A 94 -8.87 10.08 -7.11
CA ILE A 94 -9.19 8.66 -7.39
C ILE A 94 -8.51 8.15 -8.66
N VAL A 95 -8.33 9.00 -9.69
CA VAL A 95 -7.68 8.60 -10.94
C VAL A 95 -6.16 8.50 -10.79
N ILE A 96 -5.58 9.32 -9.90
CA ILE A 96 -4.13 9.34 -9.63
C ILE A 96 -3.72 8.22 -8.66
N ALA A 97 -4.63 7.78 -7.77
CA ALA A 97 -4.41 6.71 -6.80
C ALA A 97 -4.50 5.32 -7.43
#